data_AF-A0A934FKZ4-F1
#
_entry.id   AF-A0A934FKZ4-F1
#
_cell.length_a   1.000
_cell.length_b   1.000
_cell.length_c   1.000
_cell.angle_alpha   90.00
_cell.angle_beta   90.00
_cell.angle_gamma   90.00
#
_symmetry.space_group_name_H-M   'P 1'
#
loop_
_entity.id
_entity.type
_entity.pdbx_description
1 polymer ?
#
loop_
_entity_poly.entity_id
_entity_poly.type
_entity_poly.pdbx_seq_one_letter_code
_entity_poly.pdbx_strand_id
1 'polypeptide(L)'
;MSFAIQHSALRDLYDKVVAGERLSDADALRLFESKDINALGAIADFARQRKVGNRASYILNRYLNYSNYCILSCQFCSFARKKRDADGFELTIEQMVQKAREALA
;
A
#
# COMPACT_ATOMS: atom_id res chain seq x y z
N MET A 1 -2.89 -21.50 18.50
CA MET A 1 -3.89 -20.74 17.72
C MET A 1 -4.43 -19.64 18.63
N SER A 2 -4.51 -18.39 18.20
CA SER A 2 -4.93 -17.29 19.08
C SER A 2 -6.41 -17.41 19.47
N PHE A 3 -6.78 -16.91 20.65
CA PHE A 3 -8.17 -16.89 21.14
C PHE A 3 -9.11 -16.23 20.12
N ALA A 4 -8.64 -15.16 19.46
CA ALA A 4 -9.37 -14.45 18.42
C ALA A 4 -9.74 -15.37 17.24
N ILE A 5 -8.83 -16.22 16.78
CA ILE A 5 -9.10 -17.13 15.66
C ILE A 5 -10.06 -18.25 16.05
N GLN A 6 -9.94 -18.79 17.28
CA GLN A 6 -10.77 -19.91 17.73
C GLN A 6 -12.26 -19.59 17.75
N HIS A 7 -12.63 -18.33 18.00
CA HIS A 7 -14.02 -17.87 18.15
C HIS A 7 -14.48 -16.98 16.98
N SER A 8 -13.71 -16.94 15.89
CA SER A 8 -14.02 -16.13 14.72
C SER A 8 -14.69 -16.95 13.63
N ALA A 9 -15.61 -16.32 12.90
CA ALA A 9 -16.16 -16.84 11.64
C ALA A 9 -15.11 -16.89 10.50
N LEU A 10 -13.88 -16.41 10.74
CA LEU A 10 -12.76 -16.47 9.80
C LEU A 10 -11.81 -17.66 10.04
N ARG A 11 -12.14 -18.56 10.98
CA ARG A 11 -11.28 -19.69 11.34
C ARG A 11 -10.95 -20.60 10.15
N ASP A 12 -11.92 -20.89 9.30
CA ASP A 12 -11.72 -21.69 8.09
C ASP A 12 -10.75 -21.02 7.12
N LEU A 13 -10.76 -19.68 7.04
CA LEU A 13 -9.80 -18.93 6.21
C LEU A 13 -8.40 -18.94 6.82
N TYR A 14 -8.28 -18.89 8.14
CA TYR A 14 -7.00 -19.11 8.82
C TYR A 14 -6.41 -20.47 8.46
N ASP A 15 -7.22 -21.53 8.49
CA ASP A 15 -6.76 -22.89 8.20
C ASP A 15 -6.23 -23.01 6.76
N LYS A 16 -6.94 -22.41 5.77
CA LYS A 16 -6.45 -22.30 4.38
C LYS A 16 -5.10 -21.58 4.29
N VAL A 17 -4.96 -20.45 5.00
CA VAL A 17 -3.71 -19.66 5.01
C VAL A 17 -2.55 -20.45 5.63
N VAL A 18 -2.81 -21.18 6.72
CA VAL A 18 -1.80 -22.07 7.34
C VAL A 18 -1.38 -23.17 6.37
N ALA A 19 -2.34 -23.81 5.68
CA ALA A 19 -2.07 -24.81 4.65
C ALA A 19 -1.32 -24.24 3.43
N GLY A 20 -1.25 -22.90 3.28
CA GLY A 20 -0.65 -22.25 2.12
C GLY A 20 -1.53 -22.31 0.88
N GLU A 21 -2.83 -22.54 1.07
CA GLU A 21 -3.81 -22.56 0.00
C GLU A 21 -4.11 -21.15 -0.49
N ARG A 22 -4.37 -21.03 -1.80
CA ARG A 22 -4.79 -19.75 -2.39
C ARG A 22 -6.25 -19.47 -2.00
N LEU A 23 -6.48 -18.32 -1.38
CA LEU A 23 -7.83 -17.83 -1.12
C LEU A 23 -8.55 -17.49 -2.42
N SER A 24 -9.83 -17.82 -2.47
CA SER A 24 -10.72 -17.47 -3.58
C SER A 24 -11.24 -16.03 -3.47
N ASP A 25 -11.87 -15.51 -4.52
CA ASP A 25 -12.51 -14.19 -4.49
C ASP A 25 -13.63 -14.10 -3.44
N ALA A 26 -14.36 -15.19 -3.22
CA ALA A 26 -15.37 -15.28 -2.18
C ALA A 26 -14.77 -15.23 -0.77
N ASP A 27 -13.62 -15.89 -0.56
CA ASP A 27 -12.86 -15.79 0.68
C ASP A 27 -12.36 -14.36 0.91
N ALA A 28 -11.87 -13.70 -0.15
CA ALA A 28 -11.39 -12.32 -0.10
C ALA A 28 -12.51 -11.32 0.26
N LEU A 29 -13.70 -11.49 -0.33
CA LEU A 29 -14.88 -10.68 0.01
C LEU A 29 -15.25 -10.84 1.50
N ARG A 30 -15.27 -12.08 2.01
CA ARG A 30 -15.52 -12.35 3.44
C ARG A 30 -14.50 -11.66 4.35
N LEU A 31 -13.22 -11.65 3.98
CA LEU A 31 -12.18 -10.92 4.72
C LEU A 31 -12.41 -9.41 4.69
N PHE A 32 -12.80 -8.87 3.54
CA PHE A 32 -13.04 -7.44 3.34
C PHE A 32 -14.27 -6.93 4.14
N GLU A 33 -15.32 -7.74 4.22
CA GLU A 33 -16.56 -7.41 4.95
C GLU A 33 -16.48 -7.69 6.46
N SER A 34 -15.44 -8.41 6.91
CA SER A 34 -15.30 -8.78 8.32
C SER A 34 -15.08 -7.57 9.21
N LYS A 35 -15.81 -7.53 10.33
CA LYS A 35 -15.62 -6.57 11.42
C LYS A 35 -14.72 -7.11 12.53
N ASP A 36 -14.32 -8.38 12.46
CA ASP A 36 -13.44 -9.01 13.44
C ASP A 36 -11.97 -8.69 13.11
N ILE A 37 -11.56 -7.47 13.46
CA ILE A 37 -10.22 -6.96 13.17
C ILE A 37 -9.11 -7.77 13.86
N ASN A 38 -9.42 -8.40 15.00
CA ASN A 38 -8.44 -9.18 15.76
C ASN A 38 -8.12 -10.49 15.04
N ALA A 39 -9.15 -11.21 14.57
CA ALA A 39 -8.95 -12.41 13.77
C ALA A 39 -8.30 -12.06 12.42
N LEU A 40 -8.76 -11.00 11.74
CA LEU A 40 -8.18 -10.55 10.47
C LEU A 40 -6.69 -10.19 10.64
N GLY A 41 -6.35 -9.42 11.67
CA GLY A 41 -4.97 -9.06 12.00
C GLY A 41 -4.10 -10.27 12.32
N ALA A 42 -4.62 -11.26 13.05
CA ALA A 42 -3.89 -12.49 13.36
C ALA A 42 -3.63 -13.35 12.12
N ILE A 43 -4.59 -13.47 11.20
CA ILE A 43 -4.39 -14.16 9.90
C ILE A 43 -3.33 -13.42 9.08
N ALA A 44 -3.45 -12.09 8.97
CA ALA A 44 -2.53 -11.26 8.22
C ALA A 44 -1.10 -11.31 8.78
N ASP A 45 -0.94 -11.26 10.11
CA ASP A 45 0.36 -11.35 10.75
C ASP A 45 1.00 -12.73 10.57
N PHE A 46 0.24 -13.83 10.66
CA PHE A 46 0.78 -15.16 10.34
C PHE A 46 1.31 -15.21 8.89
N ALA A 47 0.52 -14.73 7.92
CA ALA A 47 0.92 -14.71 6.51
C ALA A 47 2.17 -13.84 6.29
N ARG A 48 2.27 -12.69 6.98
CA ARG A 48 3.40 -11.77 6.93
C ARG A 48 4.64 -12.37 7.60
N GLN A 49 4.52 -12.98 8.78
CA GLN A 49 5.59 -13.69 9.51
C GLN A 49 6.20 -14.79 8.64
N ARG A 50 5.36 -15.59 7.96
CA ARG A 50 5.82 -16.65 7.05
C ARG A 50 6.69 -16.11 5.90
N LYS A 51 6.40 -14.89 5.42
CA LYS A 51 7.14 -14.27 4.31
C LYS A 51 8.42 -13.54 4.76
N VAL A 52 8.37 -12.78 5.86
CA VAL A 52 9.46 -11.86 6.22
C VAL A 52 9.92 -11.92 7.69
N GLY A 53 9.47 -12.90 8.46
CA GLY A 53 9.89 -13.10 9.86
C GLY A 53 9.54 -11.88 10.72
N ASN A 54 10.41 -11.44 11.63
CA ASN A 54 10.20 -10.20 12.40
C ASN A 54 10.94 -8.98 11.81
N ARG A 55 11.26 -9.00 10.51
CA ARG A 55 12.02 -7.92 9.87
C ARG A 55 11.07 -6.86 9.30
N ALA A 56 11.20 -5.64 9.80
CA ALA A 56 10.67 -4.44 9.16
C ALA A 56 11.83 -3.71 8.46
N SER A 57 11.68 -3.42 7.17
CA SER A 57 12.66 -2.69 6.36
C SER A 57 12.07 -1.36 5.91
N TYR A 58 12.93 -0.38 5.64
CA TYR A 58 12.54 0.91 5.07
C TYR A 58 13.41 1.21 3.84
N ILE A 59 12.97 2.16 3.02
CA ILE A 59 13.72 2.66 1.86
C ILE A 59 13.97 4.14 2.08
N LEU A 60 15.22 4.57 1.88
CA LEU A 60 15.54 5.99 1.72
C LEU A 60 15.38 6.35 0.24
N ASN A 61 14.28 7.00 -0.10
CA ASN A 61 13.94 7.38 -1.48
C ASN A 61 13.85 8.89 -1.62
N ARG A 62 14.28 9.41 -2.78
CA ARG A 62 14.03 10.78 -3.23
C ARG A 62 13.03 10.75 -4.38
N TYR A 63 11.81 11.23 -4.13
CA TYR A 63 10.82 11.46 -5.18
C TYR A 63 11.05 12.81 -5.86
N LEU A 64 11.14 12.79 -7.20
CA LEU A 64 11.22 13.97 -8.03
C LEU A 64 9.91 14.17 -8.80
N ASN A 65 9.02 14.98 -8.24
CA ASN A 65 7.83 15.43 -8.97
C ASN A 65 8.25 16.56 -9.91
N TYR A 66 8.48 16.23 -11.18
CA TYR A 66 8.96 17.19 -12.18
C TYR A 66 7.84 18.07 -12.75
N SER A 67 6.59 17.68 -12.58
CA SER A 67 5.43 18.46 -13.00
C SER A 67 4.22 18.05 -12.17
N ASN A 68 3.33 18.99 -11.88
CA ASN A 68 1.98 18.71 -11.41
C ASN A 68 0.93 19.05 -12.48
N TYR A 69 1.33 19.22 -13.74
CA TYR A 69 0.37 19.31 -14.84
C TYR A 69 -0.07 17.91 -15.27
N CYS A 70 -1.37 17.73 -15.46
CA CYS A 70 -1.93 16.46 -15.92
C CYS A 70 -3.07 16.70 -16.92
N ILE A 71 -3.11 15.89 -17.98
CA ILE A 71 -4.22 15.91 -18.93
C ILE A 71 -5.51 15.33 -18.33
N LEU A 72 -5.40 14.49 -17.29
CA LEU A 72 -6.53 13.88 -16.58
C LEU A 72 -7.09 14.82 -15.50
N SER A 73 -8.24 14.43 -14.92
CA SER A 73 -8.96 15.22 -13.90
C SER A 73 -9.51 14.32 -12.78
N CYS A 74 -8.63 13.47 -12.22
CA CYS A 74 -8.99 12.57 -11.14
C CYS A 74 -9.42 13.36 -9.89
N GLN A 75 -10.62 13.07 -9.36
CA GLN A 75 -11.23 13.83 -8.27
C GLN A 75 -10.47 13.75 -6.94
N PHE A 76 -9.64 12.74 -6.77
CA PHE A 76 -8.85 12.50 -5.56
C PHE A 76 -7.39 12.96 -5.69
N CYS A 77 -6.95 13.43 -6.88
CA CYS A 77 -5.54 13.71 -7.14
C CYS A 77 -5.23 15.20 -6.99
N SER A 78 -4.28 15.52 -6.10
CA SER A 78 -3.80 16.88 -5.89
C SER A 78 -2.97 17.44 -7.04
N PHE A 79 -2.46 16.58 -7.95
CA PHE A 79 -1.60 16.96 -9.09
C PHE A 79 -2.37 17.16 -10.39
N ALA A 80 -3.70 17.26 -10.37
CA ALA A 80 -4.48 17.40 -11.62
C ALA A 80 -4.51 18.85 -12.14
N ARG A 81 -3.38 19.57 -12.17
CA ARG A 81 -3.36 20.96 -12.66
C ARG A 81 -3.40 21.03 -14.19
N LYS A 82 -4.05 22.06 -14.70
CA LYS A 82 -4.02 22.49 -16.10
C LYS A 82 -3.12 23.70 -16.24
N LYS A 83 -2.62 23.97 -17.45
CA LYS A 83 -1.71 25.11 -17.74
C LYS A 83 -2.27 26.49 -17.37
N ARG A 84 -3.58 26.59 -17.11
CA ARG A 84 -4.26 27.81 -16.65
C ARG A 84 -4.27 27.98 -15.12
N ASP A 85 -3.95 26.94 -14.36
CA ASP A 85 -4.02 26.96 -12.90
C ASP A 85 -2.75 27.62 -12.34
N ALA A 86 -2.92 28.55 -11.40
CA ALA A 86 -1.85 29.43 -10.94
C ALA A 86 -0.74 28.72 -10.16
N ASP A 87 -1.04 27.58 -9.53
CA ASP A 87 -0.11 26.76 -8.75
C ASP A 87 0.44 25.56 -9.54
N GLY A 88 0.27 25.58 -10.87
CA GLY A 88 0.87 24.62 -11.78
C GLY A 88 2.37 24.85 -11.98
N PHE A 89 3.14 23.78 -12.06
CA PHE A 89 4.58 23.84 -12.32
C PHE A 89 5.04 22.70 -13.23
N GLU A 90 6.15 22.96 -13.93
CA GLU A 90 6.91 21.99 -14.71
C GLU A 90 8.38 22.39 -14.63
N LEU A 91 9.23 21.46 -14.21
CA LEU A 91 10.66 21.67 -14.05
C LEU A 91 11.37 21.50 -15.39
N THR A 92 12.42 22.29 -15.62
CA THR A 92 13.36 22.04 -16.72
C THR A 92 14.27 20.85 -16.40
N ILE A 93 14.96 20.31 -17.41
CA ILE A 93 15.92 19.22 -17.23
C ILE A 93 17.04 19.63 -16.27
N GLU A 94 17.53 20.86 -16.40
CA GLU A 94 18.59 21.40 -15.55
C GLU A 94 18.16 21.45 -14.08
N GLN A 95 16.91 21.88 -13.81
CA GLN A 95 16.34 21.90 -12.46
C GLN A 95 16.18 20.48 -11.90
N MET A 96 15.76 19.51 -12.72
CA MET A 96 15.66 18.10 -12.33
C MET A 96 17.03 17.51 -11.97
N VAL A 97 18.06 17.77 -12.79
CA VAL A 97 19.44 17.34 -12.53
C VAL A 97 19.98 17.97 -11.24
N GLN A 98 19.73 19.26 -11.02
CA GLN A 98 20.17 19.93 -9.80
C GLN A 98 19.52 19.30 -8.55
N LYS A 99 18.21 19.04 -8.58
CA LYS A 99 17.50 18.37 -7.49
C LYS A 99 17.99 16.95 -7.22
N ALA A 100 18.44 16.24 -8.27
CA ALA A 100 19.05 14.91 -8.12
C ALA A 100 20.44 15.01 -7.47
N ARG A 101 21.25 16.01 -7.84
CA ARG A 101 22.56 16.27 -7.23
C ARG A 101 22.45 16.64 -5.76
N GLU A 102 21.47 17.45 -5.38
CA GLU A 102 21.17 17.80 -3.97
C GLU A 102 20.92 16.57 -3.09
N ALA A 103 20.45 15.46 -3.67
CA ALA A 103 20.18 14.24 -2.93
C ALA A 103 21.41 13.34 -2.73
N LEU A 104 22.56 13.70 -3.34
CA LEU A 104 23.83 12.99 -3.20
C LEU A 104 24.78 13.64 -2.18
N ALA A 105 24.49 14.87 -1.76
CA ALA A 105 25.24 15.60 -0.73
C ALA A 105 24.76 15.22 0.67
#